data_AF-A0A2E1NRP7-F1
#
_entry.id   AF-A0A2E1NRP7-F1
#
_cell.length_a   1.000
_cell.length_b   1.000
_cell.length_c   1.000
_cell.angle_alpha   90.00
_cell.angle_beta   90.00
_cell.angle_gamma   90.00
#
_symmetry.space_group_name_H-M   'P 1'
#
loop_
_entity.id
_entity.type
_entity.pdbx_description
1 polymer ?
#
loop_
_entity_poly.entity_id
_entity_poly.type
_entity_poly.pdbx_seq_one_letter_code
_entity_poly.pdbx_strand_id
1 'polypeptide(L)'
;VSNDADQCPTTPAGSTVDALGCAESEKDDDNDGVSNDADQCPTTPAGSTVDALGCAESEKDDDNDGVSNDGDQCPNTPEGATVDAVGCAESEKDDDEDGVSNDADQCPYTAAGATVDANGCAESQKDDDGDGVSNDLDQCPDTEPGLDVDSAGCPDASYSVQQVYEESIDPLIERGGCTSSGCHGRFGAPGGLILRNNSTGANYASMVGYINSRGGARLLNKIAGIGHGGGRRYSSSSSEYAAIEAWVNSVEALP
;
A
#
# COMPACT_ATOMS: atom_id res chain seq x y z
N VAL A 1 -0.05 -75.24 0.35
CA VAL A 1 0.07 -75.69 -1.05
C VAL A 1 1.20 -76.72 -1.13
N SER A 2 1.25 -77.64 -2.09
CA SER A 2 2.46 -78.48 -2.25
C SER A 2 3.60 -77.62 -2.79
N ASN A 3 4.86 -77.88 -2.40
CA ASN A 3 6.03 -77.07 -2.80
C ASN A 3 6.16 -76.87 -4.32
N ASP A 4 5.69 -77.82 -5.12
CA ASP A 4 5.74 -77.75 -6.60
C ASP A 4 4.71 -76.77 -7.22
N ALA A 5 3.79 -76.24 -6.41
CA ALA A 5 2.77 -75.27 -6.80
C ALA A 5 2.85 -73.96 -5.98
N ASP A 6 3.86 -73.84 -5.12
CA ASP A 6 4.10 -72.68 -4.27
C ASP A 6 4.96 -71.66 -5.02
N GLN A 7 4.39 -70.50 -5.34
CA GLN A 7 5.08 -69.40 -6.01
C GLN A 7 5.79 -68.46 -5.03
N CYS A 8 5.56 -68.63 -3.72
CA CYS A 8 6.15 -67.85 -2.65
C CYS A 8 6.83 -68.78 -1.61
N PRO A 9 7.96 -69.43 -1.97
CA PRO A 9 8.59 -70.45 -1.12
C PRO A 9 9.15 -69.91 0.21
N THR A 10 9.14 -68.59 0.41
CA THR A 10 9.59 -67.91 1.63
C THR A 10 8.46 -67.56 2.60
N THR A 11 7.20 -67.86 2.26
CA THR A 11 6.06 -67.50 3.11
C THR A 11 6.20 -68.08 4.51
N PRO A 12 6.04 -67.26 5.58
CA PRO A 12 6.11 -67.75 6.95
C PRO A 12 5.10 -68.87 7.23
N ALA A 13 5.56 -69.93 7.91
CA ALA A 13 4.72 -71.06 8.25
C ALA A 13 3.55 -70.64 9.16
N GLY A 14 2.32 -70.95 8.74
CA GLY A 14 1.10 -70.58 9.45
C GLY A 14 0.39 -69.34 8.93
N SER A 15 0.96 -68.64 7.94
CA SER A 15 0.29 -67.54 7.23
C SER A 15 -0.93 -68.04 6.45
N THR A 16 -1.94 -67.18 6.33
CA THR A 16 -3.02 -67.36 5.36
C THR A 16 -2.50 -67.01 3.98
N VAL A 17 -2.66 -67.93 3.02
CA VAL A 17 -2.12 -67.79 1.66
C VAL A 17 -3.22 -67.98 0.62
N ASP A 18 -3.00 -67.44 -0.57
CA ASP A 18 -3.87 -67.66 -1.73
C ASP A 18 -3.66 -69.04 -2.39
N ALA A 19 -4.23 -69.23 -3.59
CA ALA A 19 -4.10 -70.47 -4.35
C ALA A 19 -2.68 -70.75 -4.87
N LEU A 20 -1.83 -69.71 -4.95
CA LEU A 20 -0.44 -69.76 -5.40
C LEU A 20 0.53 -69.93 -4.24
N GLY A 21 0.04 -69.87 -3.00
CA GLY A 21 0.87 -70.03 -1.80
C GLY A 21 1.43 -68.74 -1.24
N CYS A 22 1.07 -67.59 -1.82
CA CYS A 22 1.57 -66.29 -1.40
C CYS A 22 0.71 -65.70 -0.28
N ALA A 23 1.37 -65.20 0.78
CA ALA A 23 0.72 -64.34 1.75
C ALA A 23 0.52 -62.93 1.17
N GLU A 24 -0.38 -62.15 1.76
CA GLU A 24 -0.66 -60.79 1.29
C GLU A 24 0.58 -59.89 1.34
N SER A 25 1.42 -60.05 2.35
CA SER A 25 2.69 -59.34 2.53
C SER A 25 3.78 -59.69 1.49
N GLU A 26 3.52 -60.66 0.61
CA GLU A 26 4.44 -61.07 -0.46
C GLU A 26 3.91 -60.73 -1.86
N LYS A 27 2.72 -60.12 -1.94
CA LYS A 27 2.16 -59.64 -3.20
C LYS A 27 2.49 -58.18 -3.41
N ASP A 28 2.69 -57.85 -4.68
CA ASP A 28 3.02 -56.54 -5.21
C ASP A 28 2.37 -56.52 -6.61
N ASP A 29 1.16 -55.97 -6.69
CA ASP A 29 0.27 -56.12 -7.85
C ASP A 29 0.73 -55.24 -9.03
N ASP A 30 1.29 -54.06 -8.76
CA ASP A 30 1.79 -53.14 -9.79
C ASP A 30 3.31 -53.26 -10.02
N ASN A 31 4.00 -54.04 -9.20
CA ASN A 31 5.42 -54.38 -9.28
C ASN A 31 6.33 -53.15 -9.11
N ASP A 32 5.94 -52.24 -8.23
CA ASP A 32 6.70 -51.03 -7.90
C ASP A 32 7.78 -51.28 -6.83
N GLY A 33 7.75 -52.47 -6.19
CA GLY A 33 8.69 -52.89 -5.16
C GLY A 33 8.18 -52.73 -3.73
N VAL A 34 6.93 -52.30 -3.52
CA VAL A 34 6.24 -52.19 -2.23
C VAL A 34 5.10 -53.21 -2.20
N SER A 35 4.98 -53.96 -1.09
CA SER A 35 3.94 -54.98 -0.98
C SER A 35 2.56 -54.35 -0.84
N ASN A 36 1.52 -55.00 -1.37
CA ASN A 36 0.13 -54.53 -1.36
C ASN A 36 -0.38 -54.10 0.03
N ASP A 37 0.15 -54.66 1.11
CA ASP A 37 -0.24 -54.34 2.49
C ASP A 37 0.43 -53.06 3.05
N ALA A 38 1.52 -52.61 2.42
CA ALA A 38 2.26 -51.40 2.73
C ALA A 38 2.06 -50.28 1.69
N ASP A 39 1.59 -50.64 0.49
CA ASP A 39 1.39 -49.76 -0.64
C ASP A 39 0.10 -48.92 -0.52
N GLN A 40 0.24 -47.60 -0.67
CA GLN A 40 -0.84 -46.62 -0.67
C GLN A 40 -1.27 -46.21 -2.09
N CYS A 41 -0.50 -46.58 -3.10
CA CYS A 41 -0.70 -46.30 -4.51
C CYS A 41 -0.74 -47.61 -5.31
N PRO A 42 -1.83 -48.39 -5.23
CA PRO A 42 -1.91 -49.78 -5.75
C PRO A 42 -1.89 -49.93 -7.28
N THR A 43 -1.60 -48.85 -8.01
CA THR A 43 -1.62 -48.80 -9.47
C THR A 43 -0.49 -47.95 -10.03
N THR A 44 0.63 -47.85 -9.30
CA THR A 44 1.78 -47.03 -9.68
C THR A 44 2.30 -47.39 -11.06
N PRO A 45 2.56 -46.42 -11.96
CA PRO A 45 3.02 -46.72 -13.30
C PRO A 45 4.33 -47.51 -13.31
N ALA A 46 4.36 -48.60 -14.08
CA ALA A 46 5.53 -49.46 -14.18
C ALA A 46 6.80 -48.67 -14.61
N GLY A 47 7.86 -48.80 -13.81
CA GLY A 47 9.14 -48.12 -14.03
C GLY A 47 9.26 -46.74 -13.38
N SER A 48 8.22 -46.26 -12.68
CA SER A 48 8.31 -45.10 -11.80
C SER A 48 9.26 -45.35 -10.62
N THR A 49 9.84 -44.27 -10.09
CA THR A 49 10.55 -44.33 -8.81
C THR A 49 9.54 -44.01 -7.71
N VAL A 50 9.42 -44.88 -6.73
CA VAL A 50 8.44 -44.77 -5.63
C VAL A 50 9.11 -44.49 -4.30
N ASP A 51 8.33 -43.94 -3.37
CA ASP A 51 8.74 -43.82 -1.98
C ASP A 51 8.44 -45.08 -1.16
N ALA A 52 8.52 -44.99 0.17
CA ALA A 52 8.28 -46.13 1.06
C ALA A 52 6.81 -46.55 1.15
N LEU A 53 5.90 -45.76 0.58
CA LEU A 53 4.46 -45.99 0.54
C LEU A 53 4.00 -46.46 -0.84
N GLY A 54 4.92 -46.76 -1.75
CA GLY A 54 4.60 -47.20 -3.12
C GLY A 54 4.18 -46.07 -4.05
N CYS A 55 4.22 -44.80 -3.60
CA CYS A 55 3.69 -43.70 -4.40
C CYS A 55 4.78 -43.01 -5.22
N ALA A 56 4.53 -42.83 -6.51
CA ALA A 56 5.33 -41.97 -7.38
C ALA A 56 4.90 -40.49 -7.26
N GLU A 57 5.77 -39.55 -7.65
CA GLU A 57 5.43 -38.11 -7.65
C GLU A 57 4.24 -37.78 -8.59
N SER A 58 3.98 -38.60 -9.60
CA SER A 58 2.81 -38.47 -10.48
C SER A 58 1.47 -38.80 -9.82
N GLU A 59 1.50 -39.39 -8.63
CA GLU A 59 0.31 -39.82 -7.88
C GLU A 59 0.13 -39.05 -6.57
N LYS A 60 1.12 -38.24 -6.20
CA LYS A 60 1.09 -37.39 -5.02
C LYS A 60 0.69 -35.97 -5.40
N ASP A 61 0.13 -35.30 -4.41
CA ASP A 61 -0.31 -33.90 -4.45
C ASP A 61 -0.11 -33.39 -3.00
N ASP A 62 1.08 -32.87 -2.72
CA ASP A 62 1.56 -32.58 -1.36
C ASP A 62 0.84 -31.37 -0.74
N ASP A 63 0.46 -30.38 -1.55
CA ASP A 63 -0.25 -29.18 -1.11
C ASP A 63 -1.77 -29.24 -1.32
N ASN A 64 -2.25 -30.29 -2.00
CA ASN A 64 -3.66 -30.61 -2.23
C ASN A 64 -4.38 -29.56 -3.09
N ASP A 65 -3.66 -28.98 -4.05
CA ASP A 65 -4.20 -27.99 -4.98
C ASP A 65 -4.91 -28.62 -6.20
N GLY A 66 -4.76 -29.94 -6.38
CA GLY A 66 -5.36 -30.72 -7.47
C GLY A 66 -4.43 -30.99 -8.65
N VAL A 67 -3.15 -30.60 -8.59
CA VAL A 67 -2.09 -30.88 -9.55
C VAL A 67 -1.08 -31.83 -8.90
N SER A 68 -0.64 -32.86 -9.63
CA SER A 68 0.32 -33.81 -9.09
C SER A 68 1.71 -33.18 -8.93
N ASN A 69 2.49 -33.63 -7.95
CA ASN A 69 3.83 -33.10 -7.65
C ASN A 69 4.76 -33.07 -8.88
N ASP A 70 4.59 -33.98 -9.84
CA ASP A 70 5.39 -34.03 -11.08
C ASP A 70 4.99 -32.99 -12.14
N GLY A 71 3.76 -32.49 -12.07
CA GLY A 71 3.19 -31.47 -12.95
C GLY A 71 3.10 -30.08 -12.31
N ASP A 72 3.35 -30.01 -11.00
CA ASP A 72 3.21 -28.80 -10.20
C ASP A 72 4.49 -27.95 -10.22
N GLN A 73 4.33 -26.68 -10.56
CA GLN A 73 5.39 -25.68 -10.58
C GLN A 73 5.42 -24.85 -9.28
N CYS A 74 4.38 -24.93 -8.46
CA CYS A 74 4.18 -24.21 -7.21
C CYS A 74 3.86 -25.20 -6.05
N PRO A 75 4.85 -25.98 -5.58
CA PRO A 75 4.65 -27.12 -4.65
C PRO A 75 4.23 -26.76 -3.22
N ASN A 76 3.82 -25.52 -2.98
CA ASN A 76 3.40 -25.04 -1.66
C ASN A 76 2.21 -24.07 -1.78
N THR A 77 1.35 -24.30 -2.76
CA THR A 77 0.18 -23.46 -3.00
C THR A 77 -0.70 -23.40 -1.75
N PRO A 78 -1.17 -22.21 -1.33
CA PRO A 78 -2.04 -22.09 -0.17
C PRO A 78 -3.34 -22.89 -0.31
N GLU A 79 -3.69 -23.66 0.73
CA GLU A 79 -4.91 -24.46 0.78
C GLU A 79 -6.16 -23.63 0.40
N GLY A 80 -6.90 -24.10 -0.60
CA GLY A 80 -8.12 -23.46 -1.09
C GLY A 80 -7.92 -22.32 -2.09
N ALA A 81 -6.68 -22.02 -2.48
CA ALA A 81 -6.41 -21.16 -3.62
C ALA A 81 -6.96 -21.78 -4.92
N THR A 82 -7.29 -20.93 -5.90
CA THR A 82 -7.61 -21.40 -7.25
C THR A 82 -6.33 -21.39 -8.07
N VAL A 83 -5.96 -22.56 -8.60
CA VAL A 83 -4.73 -22.74 -9.38
C VAL A 83 -5.01 -22.84 -10.87
N ASP A 84 -3.98 -22.57 -11.66
CA ASP A 84 -3.98 -22.86 -13.09
C ASP A 84 -3.57 -24.31 -13.41
N ALA A 85 -3.25 -24.60 -14.67
CA ALA A 85 -2.96 -25.96 -15.12
C ALA A 85 -1.60 -26.51 -14.64
N VAL A 86 -0.76 -25.67 -14.03
CA VAL A 86 0.56 -26.06 -13.53
C VAL A 86 0.67 -25.89 -12.01
N GLY A 87 -0.47 -25.80 -11.31
CA GLY A 87 -0.54 -25.74 -9.85
C GLY A 87 -0.30 -24.37 -9.25
N CYS A 88 -0.13 -23.31 -10.05
CA CYS A 88 0.20 -21.99 -9.48
C CYS A 88 -1.04 -21.13 -9.26
N ALA A 89 -1.19 -20.59 -8.05
CA ALA A 89 -2.16 -19.53 -7.77
C ALA A 89 -1.66 -18.17 -8.27
N GLU A 90 -2.59 -17.21 -8.47
CA GLU A 90 -2.22 -15.87 -8.92
C GLU A 90 -1.28 -15.14 -7.94
N SER A 91 -1.36 -15.44 -6.65
CA SER A 91 -0.48 -14.91 -5.61
C SER A 91 0.98 -15.32 -5.77
N GLU A 92 1.24 -16.48 -6.38
CA GLU A 92 2.58 -17.07 -6.47
C GLU A 92 3.27 -16.77 -7.81
N LYS A 93 2.53 -16.21 -8.75
CA LYS A 93 3.08 -15.71 -10.02
C LYS A 93 3.86 -14.42 -9.80
N ASP A 94 4.57 -14.01 -10.83
CA ASP A 94 5.35 -12.78 -10.91
C ASP A 94 4.93 -12.10 -12.22
N ASP A 95 3.92 -11.21 -12.13
CA ASP A 95 3.23 -10.66 -13.29
C ASP A 95 4.07 -9.64 -14.09
N ASP A 96 5.00 -8.95 -13.43
CA ASP A 96 5.88 -7.96 -14.06
C ASP A 96 7.31 -8.48 -14.32
N GLU A 97 7.57 -9.73 -13.94
CA GLU A 97 8.81 -10.48 -14.17
C GLU A 97 10.04 -9.82 -13.51
N ASP A 98 9.84 -9.21 -12.34
CA ASP A 98 10.91 -8.53 -11.59
C ASP A 98 11.68 -9.46 -10.61
N GLY A 99 11.16 -10.68 -10.41
CA GLY A 99 11.70 -11.71 -9.54
C GLY A 99 11.04 -11.81 -8.15
N VAL A 100 9.99 -11.05 -7.89
CA VAL A 100 9.19 -11.09 -6.65
C VAL A 100 7.76 -11.55 -6.97
N SER A 101 7.24 -12.51 -6.21
CA SER A 101 5.88 -13.00 -6.42
C SER A 101 4.84 -11.93 -6.07
N ASN A 102 3.69 -11.98 -6.74
CA ASN A 102 2.58 -11.04 -6.63
C ASN A 102 2.10 -10.83 -5.18
N ASP A 103 2.23 -11.82 -4.29
CA ASP A 103 1.88 -11.71 -2.87
C ASP A 103 2.92 -10.99 -2.01
N ALA A 104 4.18 -10.98 -2.45
CA ALA A 104 5.31 -10.31 -1.80
C ALA A 104 5.64 -8.96 -2.43
N ASP A 105 5.16 -8.72 -3.66
CA ASP A 105 5.43 -7.52 -4.43
C ASP A 105 4.51 -6.35 -4.01
N GLN A 106 5.14 -5.24 -3.64
CA GLN A 106 4.47 -3.99 -3.28
C GLN A 106 4.32 -3.03 -4.48
N CYS A 107 4.95 -3.37 -5.61
CA CYS A 107 5.14 -2.57 -6.80
C CYS A 107 4.81 -3.34 -8.10
N PRO A 108 3.53 -3.75 -8.31
CA PRO A 108 3.09 -4.73 -9.34
C PRO A 108 3.22 -4.33 -10.82
N TYR A 109 3.97 -3.28 -11.11
CA TYR A 109 4.18 -2.71 -12.44
C TYR A 109 5.61 -2.18 -12.61
N THR A 110 6.60 -2.88 -12.05
CA THR A 110 8.00 -2.54 -12.20
C THR A 110 8.46 -2.71 -13.65
N ALA A 111 9.29 -1.78 -14.12
CA ALA A 111 9.76 -1.79 -15.49
C ALA A 111 10.72 -2.98 -15.72
N ALA A 112 10.45 -3.77 -16.77
CA ALA A 112 11.27 -4.92 -17.14
C ALA A 112 12.78 -4.58 -17.19
N GLY A 113 13.57 -5.35 -16.44
CA GLY A 113 15.02 -5.18 -16.32
C GLY A 113 15.49 -4.11 -15.33
N ALA A 114 14.57 -3.48 -14.60
CA ALA A 114 14.94 -2.67 -13.44
C ALA A 114 15.54 -3.56 -12.33
N THR A 115 16.43 -2.99 -11.52
CA THR A 115 16.89 -3.64 -10.30
C THR A 115 15.91 -3.31 -9.18
N VAL A 116 15.34 -4.34 -8.57
CA VAL A 116 14.37 -4.21 -7.46
C VAL A 116 14.96 -4.58 -6.11
N ASP A 117 14.32 -4.11 -5.05
CA ASP A 117 14.58 -4.61 -3.70
C ASP A 117 13.72 -5.84 -3.37
N ALA A 118 13.72 -6.27 -2.11
CA ALA A 118 13.01 -7.48 -1.68
C ALA A 118 11.47 -7.36 -1.72
N ASN A 119 10.95 -6.16 -1.95
CA ASN A 119 9.51 -5.90 -2.07
C ASN A 119 9.08 -5.67 -3.53
N GLY A 120 9.93 -5.98 -4.52
CA GLY A 120 9.64 -5.77 -5.95
C GLY A 120 9.75 -4.30 -6.40
N CYS A 121 10.19 -3.39 -5.52
CA CYS A 121 10.22 -1.97 -5.87
C CYS A 121 11.58 -1.54 -6.43
N ALA A 122 11.58 -0.95 -7.63
CA ALA A 122 12.74 -0.22 -8.14
C ALA A 122 12.88 1.13 -7.45
N GLU A 123 14.08 1.72 -7.49
CA GLU A 123 14.35 3.03 -6.86
C GLU A 123 13.46 4.14 -7.40
N SER A 124 13.08 4.08 -8.68
CA SER A 124 12.16 5.02 -9.33
C SER A 124 10.69 4.88 -8.93
N GLN A 125 10.33 3.86 -8.15
CA GLN A 125 8.97 3.64 -7.63
C GLN A 125 8.86 3.96 -6.14
N LYS A 126 9.98 4.20 -5.45
CA LYS A 126 9.97 4.56 -4.03
C LYS A 126 9.58 6.01 -3.85
N ASP A 127 8.77 6.25 -2.83
CA ASP A 127 8.24 7.54 -2.41
C ASP A 127 8.25 7.52 -0.87
N ASP A 128 9.33 8.03 -0.29
CA ASP A 128 9.64 7.89 1.14
C ASP A 128 8.74 8.77 2.02
N ASP A 129 8.28 9.91 1.51
CA ASP A 129 7.40 10.84 2.24
C ASP A 129 5.91 10.71 1.86
N GLY A 130 5.62 9.99 0.78
CA GLY A 130 4.26 9.63 0.37
C GLY A 130 3.50 10.78 -0.28
N ASP A 131 4.20 11.75 -0.88
CA ASP A 131 3.60 12.91 -1.53
C ASP A 131 3.11 12.64 -2.97
N GLY A 132 3.43 11.46 -3.51
CA GLY A 132 3.06 11.00 -4.85
C GLY A 132 4.12 11.25 -5.92
N VAL A 133 5.30 11.75 -5.55
CA VAL A 133 6.48 11.94 -6.42
C VAL A 133 7.58 10.99 -5.96
N SER A 134 8.16 10.23 -6.89
CA SER A 134 9.21 9.26 -6.54
C SER A 134 10.49 9.97 -6.08
N ASN A 135 11.24 9.32 -5.18
CA ASN A 135 12.48 9.81 -4.57
C ASN A 135 13.52 10.31 -5.60
N ASP A 136 13.54 9.75 -6.80
CA ASP A 136 14.47 10.14 -7.88
C ASP A 136 14.06 11.42 -8.62
N LEU A 137 12.79 11.82 -8.51
CA LEU A 137 12.22 13.04 -9.07
C LEU A 137 11.94 14.11 -8.02
N ASP A 138 11.86 13.72 -6.76
CA ASP A 138 11.52 14.58 -5.63
C ASP A 138 12.72 15.45 -5.19
N GLN A 139 12.48 16.76 -5.11
CA GLN A 139 13.43 17.78 -4.65
C GLN A 139 13.21 18.19 -3.19
N CYS A 140 12.14 17.70 -2.58
CA CYS A 140 11.63 18.02 -1.26
C CYS A 140 11.29 16.73 -0.45
N PRO A 141 12.28 15.88 -0.11
CA PRO A 141 12.12 14.50 0.42
C PRO A 141 11.53 14.36 1.83
N ASP A 142 10.97 15.44 2.38
CA ASP A 142 10.38 15.50 3.71
C ASP A 142 9.08 16.31 3.67
N THR A 143 8.30 16.20 2.59
CA THR A 143 7.02 16.88 2.46
C THR A 143 6.01 16.31 3.47
N GLU A 144 5.27 17.21 4.12
CA GLU A 144 4.27 16.79 5.11
C GLU A 144 3.10 16.03 4.43
N PRO A 145 2.65 14.88 4.96
CA PRO A 145 1.57 14.11 4.34
C PRO A 145 0.29 14.93 4.15
N GLY A 146 -0.27 14.88 2.93
CA GLY A 146 -1.52 15.57 2.58
C GLY A 146 -1.35 17.00 2.07
N LEU A 147 -0.12 17.47 1.85
CA LEU A 147 0.13 18.68 1.08
C LEU A 147 -0.04 18.41 -0.42
N ASP A 148 -0.65 19.36 -1.13
CA ASP A 148 -0.63 19.34 -2.59
C ASP A 148 0.77 19.78 -3.06
N VAL A 149 1.48 18.87 -3.74
CA VAL A 149 2.82 19.10 -4.30
C VAL A 149 2.79 19.34 -5.81
N ASP A 150 3.83 19.99 -6.31
CA ASP A 150 4.09 20.09 -7.73
C ASP A 150 4.80 18.83 -8.28
N SER A 151 5.18 18.84 -9.55
CA SER A 151 5.85 17.70 -10.19
C SER A 151 7.27 17.40 -9.68
N ALA A 152 7.79 18.22 -8.76
CA ALA A 152 9.09 18.05 -8.12
C ALA A 152 8.96 17.67 -6.64
N GLY A 153 7.76 17.26 -6.18
CA GLY A 153 7.48 16.89 -4.79
C GLY A 153 7.47 18.08 -3.83
N CYS A 154 7.49 19.31 -4.35
CA CYS A 154 7.55 20.49 -3.51
C CYS A 154 6.15 21.12 -3.34
N PRO A 155 5.76 21.51 -2.11
CA PRO A 155 4.47 22.17 -1.88
C PRO A 155 4.31 23.41 -2.77
N ASP A 156 3.15 23.54 -3.42
CA ASP A 156 2.83 24.78 -4.13
C ASP A 156 2.86 25.93 -3.11
N ALA A 157 3.65 26.96 -3.40
CA ALA A 157 3.68 28.19 -2.60
C ALA A 157 2.25 28.74 -2.38
N SER A 158 1.33 28.53 -3.33
CA SER A 158 -0.07 28.94 -3.21
C SER A 158 -0.90 28.08 -2.24
N TYR A 159 -0.54 26.79 -2.10
CA TYR A 159 -1.17 25.83 -1.19
C TYR A 159 -0.68 26.03 0.26
N SER A 160 0.62 26.22 0.46
CA SER A 160 1.16 26.59 1.78
C SER A 160 0.57 27.92 2.30
N VAL A 161 0.35 28.90 1.42
CA VAL A 161 -0.38 30.13 1.74
C VAL A 161 -1.83 29.87 2.15
N GLN A 162 -2.50 28.89 1.52
CA GLN A 162 -3.87 28.50 1.88
C GLN A 162 -3.93 27.84 3.26
N GLN A 163 -3.06 26.87 3.51
CA GLN A 163 -3.06 26.12 4.76
C GLN A 163 -2.70 27.02 5.95
N VAL A 164 -1.66 27.87 5.79
CA VAL A 164 -1.33 28.90 6.78
C VAL A 164 -2.52 29.84 7.01
N TYR A 165 -3.26 30.17 5.94
CA TYR A 165 -4.50 30.93 6.09
C TYR A 165 -5.50 30.19 6.98
N GLU A 166 -5.90 28.97 6.63
CA GLU A 166 -6.97 28.23 7.33
C GLU A 166 -6.62 27.88 8.79
N GLU A 167 -5.38 27.47 9.06
CA GLU A 167 -4.98 27.03 10.39
C GLU A 167 -4.60 28.17 11.33
N SER A 168 -3.94 29.21 10.79
CA SER A 168 -3.28 30.23 11.60
C SER A 168 -3.87 31.62 11.44
N ILE A 169 -4.40 31.98 10.27
CA ILE A 169 -4.91 33.33 10.01
C ILE A 169 -6.42 33.42 10.17
N ASP A 170 -7.16 32.45 9.63
CA ASP A 170 -8.62 32.36 9.68
C ASP A 170 -9.13 32.47 11.12
N PRO A 171 -8.57 31.77 12.13
CA PRO A 171 -8.99 31.94 13.53
C PRO A 171 -8.76 33.35 14.10
N LEU A 172 -7.77 34.09 13.57
CA LEU A 172 -7.45 35.46 13.98
C LEU A 172 -8.37 36.50 13.33
N ILE A 173 -8.93 36.19 12.17
CA ILE A 173 -9.83 37.09 11.41
C ILE A 173 -11.32 36.68 11.49
N GLU A 174 -11.63 35.46 11.95
CA GLU A 174 -12.97 34.88 12.03
C GLU A 174 -13.66 34.95 13.42
N ARG A 175 -14.91 34.45 13.46
CA ARG A 175 -15.92 34.59 14.53
C ARG A 175 -15.48 34.10 15.93
N GLY A 176 -14.43 33.28 16.02
CA GLY A 176 -13.83 32.84 17.30
C GLY A 176 -13.20 33.97 18.12
N GLY A 177 -12.70 35.03 17.46
CA GLY A 177 -12.14 36.21 18.12
C GLY A 177 -13.17 37.21 18.65
N CYS A 178 -14.47 36.92 18.48
CA CYS A 178 -15.52 37.92 18.53
C CYS A 178 -16.73 37.48 19.36
N THR A 179 -16.52 37.17 20.64
CA THR A 179 -17.60 36.57 21.46
C THR A 179 -18.31 37.52 22.42
N SER A 180 -17.82 38.72 22.76
CA SER A 180 -18.66 39.64 23.58
C SER A 180 -18.24 41.09 23.84
N SER A 181 -17.07 41.61 23.44
CA SER A 181 -16.75 43.02 23.79
C SER A 181 -15.58 43.67 23.02
N GLY A 182 -14.89 42.94 22.14
CA GLY A 182 -13.73 43.43 21.39
C GLY A 182 -13.99 43.73 19.92
N CYS A 183 -15.22 43.54 19.44
CA CYS A 183 -15.58 43.71 18.04
C CYS A 183 -16.28 45.03 17.78
N HIS A 184 -15.92 45.67 16.68
CA HIS A 184 -16.43 46.99 16.32
C HIS A 184 -17.92 46.94 15.97
N GLY A 185 -18.71 47.23 17.00
CA GLY A 185 -20.14 47.44 16.92
C GLY A 185 -20.62 48.34 18.06
N ARG A 186 -19.94 49.47 18.31
CA ARG A 186 -20.49 50.76 18.78
C ARG A 186 -19.40 51.71 19.32
N PHE A 187 -19.04 52.69 18.50
CA PHE A 187 -18.42 53.99 18.82
C PHE A 187 -16.92 54.02 19.22
N GLY A 188 -16.07 54.42 18.27
CA GLY A 188 -15.10 55.49 18.56
C GLY A 188 -13.60 55.18 18.70
N ALA A 189 -13.08 54.02 18.31
CA ALA A 189 -11.63 53.78 18.35
C ALA A 189 -11.05 53.37 16.98
N PRO A 190 -9.77 53.65 16.66
CA PRO A 190 -9.10 53.26 15.41
C PRO A 190 -8.46 51.87 15.54
N GLY A 191 -8.65 51.01 14.55
CA GLY A 191 -8.19 49.61 14.56
C GLY A 191 -9.11 48.69 13.75
N GLY A 192 -8.86 48.69 12.46
CA GLY A 192 -8.86 47.44 11.71
C GLY A 192 -7.48 46.82 11.81
N LEU A 193 -7.27 45.70 11.14
CA LEU A 193 -5.92 45.22 10.83
C LEU A 193 -5.21 46.29 10.00
N ILE A 194 -4.20 46.97 10.57
CA ILE A 194 -3.41 48.01 9.87
C ILE A 194 -2.04 47.41 9.60
N LEU A 195 -1.87 46.73 8.47
CA LEU A 195 -0.56 46.19 8.10
C LEU A 195 0.32 47.30 7.48
N ARG A 196 1.57 47.37 7.95
CA ARG A 196 2.68 48.30 7.64
C ARG A 196 2.35 49.73 7.20
N ASN A 197 2.82 50.69 7.99
CA ASN A 197 3.13 52.08 7.60
C ASN A 197 2.03 52.87 6.87
N ASN A 198 0.75 52.46 6.95
CA ASN A 198 -0.33 53.09 6.17
C ASN A 198 -0.03 53.08 4.65
N SER A 199 0.89 52.20 4.21
CA SER A 199 1.48 52.17 2.88
C SER A 199 0.56 51.38 1.97
N THR A 200 0.02 52.06 0.98
CA THR A 200 -0.86 51.55 -0.07
C THR A 200 -0.14 50.63 -1.07
N GLY A 201 0.94 49.94 -0.66
CA GLY A 201 1.89 49.28 -1.57
C GLY A 201 2.19 47.81 -1.28
N ALA A 202 1.75 47.28 -0.14
CA ALA A 202 1.51 45.84 0.01
C ALA A 202 0.21 45.57 -0.77
N ASN A 203 0.19 44.62 -1.71
CA ASN A 203 -0.95 44.30 -2.57
C ASN A 203 -2.08 43.62 -1.77
N TYR A 204 -2.61 44.35 -0.79
CA TYR A 204 -3.79 44.04 0.00
C TYR A 204 -4.98 43.66 -0.88
N ALA A 205 -5.06 44.22 -2.08
CA ALA A 205 -6.08 43.88 -3.07
C ALA A 205 -5.95 42.43 -3.57
N SER A 206 -4.72 41.94 -3.82
CA SER A 206 -4.46 40.53 -4.15
C SER A 206 -4.85 39.59 -3.01
N MET A 207 -4.51 39.93 -1.77
CA MET A 207 -4.93 39.16 -0.60
C MET A 207 -6.46 39.10 -0.44
N VAL A 208 -7.13 40.25 -0.58
CA VAL A 208 -8.60 40.32 -0.55
C VAL A 208 -9.19 39.50 -1.71
N GLY A 209 -8.57 39.53 -2.89
CA GLY A 209 -8.95 38.70 -4.03
C GLY A 209 -8.84 37.20 -3.72
N TYR A 210 -7.71 36.79 -3.15
CA TYR A 210 -7.44 35.41 -2.74
C TYR A 210 -8.49 34.90 -1.75
N ILE A 211 -8.74 35.63 -0.65
CA ILE A 211 -9.73 35.25 0.37
C ILE A 211 -11.16 35.17 -0.22
N ASN A 212 -11.56 36.17 -1.01
CA ASN A 212 -12.90 36.19 -1.60
C ASN A 212 -13.12 35.03 -2.61
N SER A 213 -12.07 34.63 -3.35
CA SER A 213 -12.16 33.50 -4.29
C SER A 213 -12.46 32.16 -3.61
N ARG A 214 -12.13 32.04 -2.32
CA ARG A 214 -12.35 30.85 -1.48
C ARG A 214 -13.60 30.93 -0.60
N GLY A 215 -14.42 31.99 -0.75
CA GLY A 215 -15.65 32.17 0.04
C GLY A 215 -15.44 32.78 1.43
N GLY A 216 -14.21 33.19 1.78
CA GLY A 216 -13.93 33.94 3.01
C GLY A 216 -14.43 35.38 2.90
N ALA A 217 -15.13 35.88 3.91
CA ALA A 217 -15.82 37.17 3.85
C ALA A 217 -15.33 38.16 4.93
N ARG A 218 -14.03 38.54 4.97
CA ARG A 218 -13.51 39.16 6.22
C ARG A 218 -12.30 40.11 6.19
N LEU A 219 -12.06 40.89 5.14
CA LEU A 219 -10.97 41.90 5.20
C LEU A 219 -11.46 43.35 5.02
N LEU A 220 -11.15 44.20 6.02
CA LEU A 220 -11.53 45.61 6.06
C LEU A 220 -10.68 46.46 5.13
N ASN A 221 -11.33 47.02 4.11
CA ASN A 221 -10.82 48.19 3.42
C ASN A 221 -10.80 49.43 4.34
N LYS A 222 -9.86 50.33 4.06
CA LYS A 222 -9.63 51.64 4.68
C LYS A 222 -10.90 52.51 4.54
N ILE A 223 -11.83 52.43 5.51
CA ILE A 223 -12.92 53.37 5.93
C ILE A 223 -13.44 54.35 4.84
N ALA A 224 -14.72 54.49 4.47
CA ALA A 224 -16.01 54.41 5.16
C ALA A 224 -17.15 53.99 4.20
N GLY A 225 -18.21 53.36 4.73
CA GLY A 225 -19.42 52.95 3.97
C GLY A 225 -19.86 51.49 4.18
N ILE A 226 -19.48 50.88 5.30
CA ILE A 226 -19.44 49.42 5.54
C ILE A 226 -20.84 48.78 5.56
N GLY A 227 -21.02 47.72 4.76
CA GLY A 227 -22.17 46.79 4.82
C GLY A 227 -21.97 45.57 5.72
N HIS A 228 -20.74 45.22 6.11
CA HIS A 228 -20.40 44.22 7.14
C HIS A 228 -18.87 44.06 7.28
N GLY A 229 -18.40 43.90 8.52
CA GLY A 229 -17.05 43.42 8.85
C GLY A 229 -16.68 43.66 10.32
N GLY A 230 -16.69 42.61 11.14
CA GLY A 230 -16.22 42.60 12.53
C GLY A 230 -15.00 41.68 12.70
N GLY A 231 -14.07 42.05 13.58
CA GLY A 231 -12.83 41.31 13.88
C GLY A 231 -12.07 41.90 15.08
N ARG A 232 -11.06 41.17 15.59
CA ARG A 232 -10.22 41.57 16.74
C ARG A 232 -9.10 42.52 16.31
N ARG A 233 -8.67 43.41 17.22
CA ARG A 233 -7.51 44.29 17.00
C ARG A 233 -6.26 43.68 17.59
N TYR A 234 -5.21 43.61 16.79
CA TYR A 234 -3.88 43.18 17.21
C TYR A 234 -2.93 44.39 17.22
N SER A 235 -2.15 44.53 18.30
CA SER A 235 -1.10 45.56 18.39
C SER A 235 -0.01 45.24 17.37
N SER A 236 0.65 46.26 16.80
CA SER A 236 1.80 46.06 15.90
C SER A 236 2.98 45.31 16.55
N SER A 237 2.99 45.21 17.88
CA SER A 237 3.98 44.46 18.66
C SER A 237 3.54 43.04 19.03
N SER A 238 2.36 42.59 18.59
CA SER A 238 1.81 41.27 18.95
C SER A 238 2.26 40.18 17.97
N SER A 239 2.34 38.95 18.46
CA SER A 239 2.64 37.76 17.65
C SER A 239 1.60 37.54 16.55
N GLU A 240 0.33 37.83 16.84
CA GLU A 240 -0.78 37.69 15.89
C GLU A 240 -0.66 38.69 14.75
N TYR A 241 -0.27 39.93 15.06
CA TYR A 241 0.03 40.92 14.02
C TYR A 241 1.20 40.46 13.14
N ALA A 242 2.26 39.92 13.74
CA ALA A 242 3.42 39.42 13.00
C ALA A 242 3.08 38.21 12.09
N ALA A 243 2.25 37.28 12.57
CA ALA A 243 1.79 36.13 11.81
C ALA A 243 0.95 36.56 10.59
N ILE A 244 0.00 37.48 10.81
CA ILE A 244 -0.83 38.02 9.73
C ILE A 244 0.05 38.79 8.73
N GLU A 245 0.99 39.62 9.20
CA GLU A 245 1.92 40.35 8.32
C GLU A 245 2.80 39.41 7.48
N ALA A 246 3.32 38.33 8.08
CA ALA A 246 4.11 37.32 7.38
C ALA A 246 3.30 36.62 6.28
N TRP A 247 2.07 36.21 6.60
CA TRP A 247 1.17 35.58 5.63
C TRP A 247 0.77 36.54 4.49
N VAL A 248 0.51 37.82 4.76
CA VAL A 248 0.26 38.80 3.69
C VAL A 248 1.46 38.91 2.75
N ASN A 249 2.68 38.91 3.28
CA ASN A 249 3.88 38.97 2.44
C ASN A 249 4.05 37.69 1.59
N SER A 250 3.62 36.51 2.08
CA SER A 250 3.68 35.27 1.28
C SER A 250 2.63 35.25 0.16
N VAL A 251 1.42 35.78 0.41
CA VAL A 251 0.41 35.99 -0.64
C VAL A 251 0.93 36.92 -1.74
N GLU A 252 1.69 37.96 -1.39
CA GLU A 252 2.27 38.90 -2.35
C GLU A 252 3.45 38.33 -3.14
N ALA A 253 4.07 37.26 -2.63
CA ALA A 253 5.17 36.56 -3.30
C ALA A 253 4.67 35.50 -4.29
N LEU A 254 3.36 35.22 -4.31
CA LEU A 254 2.77 34.32 -5.30
C LEU A 254 2.88 34.94 -6.72
N PRO A 255 3.21 34.13 -7.74
CA PRO A 255 3.39 34.60 -9.12
C PRO A 255 2.12 35.14 -9.79
#